data_AF-A0A9X7RJX5-F1
#
_entry.id   AF-A0A9X7RJX5-F1
#
_cell.length_a   1.000
_cell.length_b   1.000
_cell.length_c   1.000
_cell.angle_alpha   90.00
_cell.angle_beta   90.00
_cell.angle_gamma   90.00
#
_symmetry.space_group_name_H-M   'P 1'
#
loop_
_entity.id
_entity.type
_entity.pdbx_description
1 polymer ?
#
loop_
_entity_poly.entity_id
_entity_poly.type
_entity_poly.pdbx_seq_one_letter_code
_entity_poly.pdbx_strand_id
1 'polypeptide(L)'
;MGQSFSAYLKTAQTVRSVRQIHTITTAICEDPYASSHLKRTSAALTRKLEQVIDRPIASAAFLASIWRDFRCLNTLVEREYCRLNLLLPKGETEPMDDWLFLKEKGPAESRGP
;
A
#
# COMPACT_ATOMS: atom_id res chain seq x y z
N MET A 1 6.62 -13.30 -3.97
CA MET A 1 6.92 -12.02 -4.62
C MET A 1 6.46 -10.93 -3.66
N GLY A 2 7.35 -10.07 -3.16
CA GLY A 2 6.99 -8.99 -2.23
C GLY A 2 6.19 -7.90 -2.96
N GLN A 3 5.14 -7.37 -2.33
CA GLN A 3 4.43 -6.19 -2.87
C GLN A 3 5.27 -4.94 -2.60
N SER A 4 5.26 -3.98 -3.52
CA SER A 4 5.98 -2.72 -3.33
C SER A 4 5.29 -1.85 -2.27
N PHE A 5 6.06 -1.00 -1.59
CA PHE A 5 5.50 -0.02 -0.64
C PHE A 5 4.43 0.87 -1.29
N SER A 6 4.56 1.21 -2.56
CA SER A 6 3.55 1.96 -3.32
C SER A 6 2.22 1.19 -3.46
N ALA A 7 2.27 -0.14 -3.61
CA ALA A 7 1.08 -0.99 -3.65
C ALA A 7 0.37 -1.04 -2.28
N TYR A 8 1.12 -1.11 -1.17
CA TYR A 8 0.52 -1.03 0.17
C TYR A 8 -0.20 0.30 0.39
N LEU A 9 0.42 1.43 0.01
CA LEU A 9 -0.17 2.77 0.15
C LEU A 9 -1.45 2.93 -0.71
N LYS A 10 -1.42 2.48 -1.97
CA LYS A 10 -2.62 2.47 -2.84
C LYS A 10 -3.74 1.65 -2.23
N THR A 11 -3.42 0.45 -1.74
CA THR A 11 -4.42 -0.44 -1.13
C THR A 11 -4.98 0.17 0.15
N ALA A 12 -4.12 0.78 0.99
CA ALA A 12 -4.51 1.43 2.25
C ALA A 12 -5.54 2.56 2.07
N GLN A 13 -5.51 3.27 0.94
CA GLN A 13 -6.50 4.32 0.63
C GLN A 13 -7.91 3.76 0.34
N THR A 14 -8.00 2.49 -0.06
CA THR A 14 -9.25 1.83 -0.46
C THR A 14 -9.80 0.87 0.59
N VAL A 15 -9.10 0.70 1.71
CA VAL A 15 -9.50 -0.18 2.81
C VAL A 15 -10.84 0.28 3.39
N ARG A 16 -11.78 -0.66 3.51
CA ARG A 16 -13.09 -0.44 4.15
C ARG A 16 -13.39 -1.45 5.27
N SER A 17 -12.52 -2.44 5.48
CA SER A 17 -12.78 -3.52 6.43
C SER A 17 -11.53 -3.95 7.20
N VAL A 18 -11.76 -4.45 8.41
CA VAL A 18 -10.74 -5.03 9.31
C VAL A 18 -10.02 -6.20 8.65
N ARG A 19 -10.72 -6.99 7.81
CA ARG A 19 -10.12 -8.09 7.05
C ARG A 19 -9.11 -7.60 6.02
N GLN A 20 -9.40 -6.50 5.32
CA GLN A 20 -8.45 -5.90 4.39
C GLN A 20 -7.22 -5.33 5.12
N ILE A 21 -7.43 -4.71 6.29
CA ILE A 21 -6.31 -4.26 7.15
C ILE A 21 -5.41 -5.46 7.49
N HIS A 22 -6.01 -6.59 7.88
CA HIS A 22 -5.28 -7.81 8.21
C HIS A 22 -4.46 -8.32 7.02
N THR A 23 -5.04 -8.38 5.82
CA THR A 23 -4.30 -8.77 4.62
C THR A 23 -3.09 -7.88 4.36
N ILE A 24 -3.21 -6.56 4.50
CA ILE A 24 -2.11 -5.62 4.30
C ILE A 24 -1.02 -5.82 5.35
N THR A 25 -1.39 -5.95 6.63
CA THR A 25 -0.41 -6.11 7.71
C THR A 25 0.32 -7.45 7.62
N THR A 26 -0.37 -8.52 7.23
CA THR A 26 0.24 -9.82 6.96
C THR A 26 1.23 -9.73 5.80
N ALA A 27 0.85 -9.07 4.69
CA ALA A 27 1.73 -8.89 3.54
C ALA A 27 3.01 -8.11 3.92
N ILE A 28 2.91 -7.05 4.73
CA ILE A 28 4.09 -6.31 5.22
C ILE A 28 4.97 -7.16 6.14
N CYS A 29 4.38 -8.03 6.97
CA CYS A 29 5.14 -8.94 7.82
C CYS A 29 5.94 -9.98 7.01
N GLU A 30 5.35 -10.51 5.96
CA GLU A 30 5.95 -11.51 5.08
C GLU A 30 6.94 -10.92 4.07
N ASP A 31 6.89 -9.60 3.86
CA ASP A 31 7.76 -8.91 2.91
C ASP A 31 9.24 -8.98 3.35
N PRO A 32 10.13 -9.62 2.58
CA PRO A 32 11.54 -9.70 2.92
C PRO A 32 12.24 -8.33 2.93
N TYR A 33 11.71 -7.34 2.20
CA TYR A 33 12.29 -6.00 2.05
C TYR A 33 11.75 -4.99 3.07
N ALA A 34 10.74 -5.35 3.86
CA ALA A 34 10.23 -4.49 4.92
C ALA A 34 11.23 -4.39 6.09
N SER A 35 11.40 -3.18 6.63
CA SER A 35 12.28 -2.97 7.76
C SER A 35 11.77 -3.67 9.02
N SER A 36 12.69 -4.03 9.92
CA SER A 36 12.37 -4.69 11.18
C SER A 36 11.37 -3.90 12.04
N HIS A 37 11.38 -2.57 11.93
CA HIS A 37 10.42 -1.71 12.61
C HIS A 37 9.01 -1.86 12.03
N LEU A 38 8.87 -1.81 10.71
CA LEU A 38 7.61 -2.05 10.01
C LEU A 38 7.04 -3.45 10.29
N LYS A 39 7.89 -4.47 10.28
CA LYS A 39 7.49 -5.85 10.59
C LYS A 39 6.96 -5.99 12.01
N ARG A 40 7.61 -5.38 13.01
CA ARG A 40 7.15 -5.42 14.41
C ARG A 40 5.81 -4.71 14.59
N THR A 41 5.66 -3.51 14.02
CA THR A 41 4.41 -2.75 14.12
C THR A 41 3.26 -3.46 13.41
N SER A 42 3.53 -4.02 12.22
CA SER A 42 2.55 -4.80 11.46
C SER A 42 2.16 -6.09 12.19
N ALA A 43 3.11 -6.78 12.82
CA ALA A 43 2.84 -7.99 13.60
C ALA A 43 2.00 -7.69 14.84
N ALA A 44 2.27 -6.58 15.53
CA ALA A 44 1.46 -6.13 16.66
C ALA A 44 0.02 -5.81 16.26
N LEU A 45 -0.17 -5.16 15.10
CA LEU A 45 -1.49 -4.87 14.56
C LEU A 45 -2.21 -6.15 14.10
N THR A 46 -1.50 -7.08 13.45
CA THR A 46 -2.05 -8.39 13.03
C THR A 46 -2.60 -9.17 14.23
N ARG A 47 -1.85 -9.25 15.33
CA ARG A 47 -2.32 -9.90 16.57
C ARG A 47 -3.57 -9.26 17.19
N LYS A 48 -3.74 -7.94 17.04
CA LYS A 48 -4.97 -7.24 17.48
C LYS A 48 -6.15 -7.56 16.56
N LEU A 49 -5.90 -7.74 15.27
CA LEU A 49 -6.92 -8.05 14.27
C LEU A 49 -7.41 -9.49 14.40
N GLU A 50 -6.52 -10.45 14.67
CA GLU A 50 -6.86 -11.85 14.94
C GLU A 50 -7.89 -11.98 16.08
N GLN A 51 -7.72 -11.19 17.15
CA GLN A 51 -8.67 -11.15 18.28
C GLN A 51 -10.08 -10.69 17.90
N VAL A 52 -10.24 -9.98 16.77
CA VAL A 52 -11.52 -9.48 16.25
C VAL A 52 -12.07 -10.38 15.16
N ILE A 53 -11.22 -11.03 14.37
CA ILE A 53 -11.67 -11.94 13.31
C ILE A 53 -12.45 -13.13 13.90
N ASP A 54 -12.07 -13.59 15.09
CA ASP A 54 -12.75 -14.68 15.80
C ASP A 54 -13.94 -14.22 16.66
N ARG A 55 -14.20 -12.91 16.79
CA ARG A 55 -15.31 -12.37 17.61
C ARG A 55 -16.36 -11.69 16.73
N PRO A 56 -17.63 -12.15 16.75
CA PRO A 56 -18.67 -11.59 15.88
C PRO A 56 -19.03 -10.13 16.21
N ILE A 57 -18.64 -9.63 17.40
CA ILE A 57 -18.91 -8.26 17.84
C ILE A 57 -17.65 -7.70 18.50
N ALA A 58 -17.02 -6.72 17.86
CA ALA A 58 -15.97 -5.89 18.45
C ALA A 58 -16.56 -4.53 18.85
N SER A 59 -16.10 -3.98 19.98
CA SER A 59 -16.57 -2.67 20.42
C SER A 59 -16.11 -1.56 19.47
N ALA A 60 -16.92 -0.52 19.31
CA ALA A 60 -16.58 0.64 18.48
C ALA A 60 -15.25 1.29 18.90
N ALA A 61 -14.96 1.32 20.21
CA ALA A 61 -13.69 1.82 20.74
C ALA A 61 -12.49 0.96 20.29
N PHE A 62 -12.66 -0.37 20.25
CA PHE A 62 -11.62 -1.27 19.78
C PHE A 62 -11.37 -1.13 18.28
N LEU A 63 -12.45 -1.05 17.48
CA LEU A 63 -12.36 -0.78 16.05
C LEU A 63 -11.70 0.58 15.76
N ALA A 64 -12.03 1.61 16.53
CA ALA A 64 -11.36 2.91 16.43
C ALA A 64 -9.85 2.83 16.76
N SER A 65 -9.46 2.01 17.75
CA SER A 65 -8.05 1.76 18.05
C SER A 65 -7.33 1.08 16.88
N ILE A 66 -7.94 0.06 16.26
CA ILE A 66 -7.39 -0.60 15.07
C ILE A 66 -7.16 0.43 13.95
N TRP A 67 -8.15 1.27 13.69
CA TRP A 67 -8.05 2.30 12.63
C TRP A 67 -6.95 3.31 12.92
N ARG A 68 -6.77 3.71 14.19
CA ARG A 68 -5.70 4.61 14.60
C ARG A 68 -4.33 3.98 14.40
N ASP A 69 -4.17 2.72 14.83
CA ASP A 69 -2.93 1.96 14.66
C ASP A 69 -2.60 1.76 13.17
N PHE A 70 -3.61 1.47 12.35
CA PHE A 70 -3.46 1.33 10.92
C PHE A 70 -3.02 2.64 10.24
N ARG A 71 -3.58 3.79 10.62
CA ARG A 71 -3.10 5.09 10.11
C ARG A 71 -1.65 5.35 10.50
N CYS A 72 -1.27 5.03 11.74
CA CYS A 72 0.11 5.17 12.19
C CYS A 72 1.06 4.29 11.37
N LEU A 73 0.67 3.03 11.12
CA LEU A 73 1.41 2.14 10.22
C LEU A 73 1.53 2.73 8.81
N ASN A 74 0.45 3.30 8.28
CA ASN A 74 0.45 3.90 6.94
C ASN A 74 1.44 5.07 6.84
N THR A 75 1.49 5.94 7.87
CA THR A 75 2.49 7.01 7.96
C THR A 75 3.92 6.48 8.06
N LEU A 76 4.13 5.35 8.75
CA LEU A 76 5.45 4.71 8.81
C LEU A 76 5.86 4.13 7.45
N VAL A 77 4.94 3.47 6.74
CA VAL A 77 5.17 2.96 5.38
C VAL A 77 5.50 4.11 4.43
N GLU A 78 4.74 5.21 4.50
CA GLU A 78 4.97 6.40 3.69
C GLU A 78 6.33 7.05 3.99
N ARG A 79 6.73 7.12 5.26
CA ARG A 79 8.03 7.64 5.66
C ARG A 79 9.18 6.77 5.15
N GLU A 80 9.03 5.45 5.21
CA GLU A 80 10.03 4.51 4.71
C GLU A 80 10.13 4.58 3.17
N TYR A 81 8.98 4.68 2.49
CA TYR A 81 8.91 4.87 1.04
C TYR A 81 9.58 6.18 0.60
N CYS A 82 9.29 7.29 1.28
CA CYS A 82 9.95 8.58 1.04
C CYS A 82 11.46 8.49 1.29
N ARG A 83 11.89 7.82 2.36
CA ARG A 83 13.32 7.64 2.66
C ARG A 83 14.03 6.83 1.56
N LEU A 84 13.42 5.76 1.06
CA LEU A 84 13.97 4.96 -0.03
C LEU A 84 14.03 5.75 -1.35
N ASN A 85 12.98 6.53 -1.67
CA ASN A 85 12.95 7.41 -2.84
C ASN A 85 13.95 8.58 -2.77
N LEU A 86 14.33 9.02 -1.57
CA LEU A 86 15.35 10.05 -1.38
C LEU A 86 16.78 9.50 -1.47
N LEU A 87 16.97 8.21 -1.17
CA LEU A 87 18.27 7.53 -1.24
C LEU A 87 18.60 6.98 -2.63
N LEU A 88 17.58 6.74 -3.45
CA LEU A 88 17.75 6.49 -4.88
C LEU A 88 17.77 7.85 -5.60
N PRO A 89 18.92 8.32 -6.13
CA PRO A 89 18.91 9.49 -6.99
C PRO A 89 17.94 9.22 -8.13
N LYS A 90 17.09 10.20 -8.45
CA LYS A 90 16.19 10.21 -9.62
C LYS A 90 16.99 9.87 -10.89
N GLY A 91 17.04 8.59 -11.21
CA GLY A 91 17.63 8.01 -12.39
C GLY A 91 17.10 6.59 -12.44
N GLU A 92 16.14 6.35 -13.34
CA GLU A 92 15.56 5.04 -13.63
C GLU A 92 14.59 4.47 -12.58
N THR A 93 13.38 5.04 -12.50
CA THR A 93 12.16 4.25 -12.74
C THR A 93 10.97 5.20 -12.89
N GLU A 94 10.63 5.53 -14.14
CA GLU A 94 9.27 5.97 -14.42
C GLU A 94 8.30 4.80 -14.17
N PRO A 95 7.13 5.03 -13.57
CA PRO A 95 6.08 4.03 -13.56
C PRO A 95 5.55 3.87 -14.98
N MET A 96 6.04 2.84 -15.67
CA MET A 96 5.47 2.37 -16.93
C MET A 96 4.20 1.57 -16.63
N ASP A 97 3.20 2.25 -16.04
CA ASP A 97 1.81 1.78 -15.98
C ASP A 97 1.09 2.42 -17.18
N ASP A 98 0.86 1.59 -18.19
CA ASP A 98 -0.31 1.62 -19.08
C ASP A 98 -0.86 3.00 -19.50
N TRP A 99 -0.21 3.62 -20.49
CA TRP A 99 -0.94 4.37 -21.52
C TRP A 99 -1.39 3.40 -22.63
N LEU A 100 -2.21 2.42 -22.23
CA LEU A 100 -3.18 1.78 -23.10
C LEU A 100 -4.28 2.81 -23.45
N PHE A 101 -3.95 3.74 -24.34
CA PHE A 101 -4.93 4.44 -25.15
C PHE A 101 -4.56 4.26 -26.62
N LEU A 102 -4.59 3.00 -27.05
CA LEU A 102 -4.91 2.68 -28.43
C LEU A 102 -6.35 3.16 -28.66
N LYS A 103 -6.52 4.33 -29.27
CA LYS A 103 -7.74 4.58 -30.04
C LYS A 103 -7.36 5.08 -31.42
N GLU A 104 -7.43 4.14 -32.34
CA GLU A 104 -7.46 4.32 -33.78
C GLU A 104 -8.29 5.53 -34.22
N LYS A 105 -7.74 6.34 -35.14
CA LYS A 105 -8.15 6.39 -36.56
C LYS A 105 -7.28 7.41 -37.30
N GLY A 106 -6.60 6.99 -38.37
CA GLY A 106 -5.88 7.87 -39.32
C GLY A 106 -6.84 8.56 -40.31
N PRO A 107 -6.41 8.83 -41.56
CA PRO A 107 -5.24 9.61 -42.01
C PRO A 107 -5.66 10.71 -43.01
N ALA A 108 -4.83 11.74 -43.26
CA ALA A 108 -4.80 12.59 -44.48
C ALA A 108 -3.84 13.78 -44.23
N GLU A 109 -2.73 13.96 -44.94
CA GLU A 109 -2.59 14.41 -46.34
C GLU A 109 -1.87 15.78 -46.31
N SER A 110 -0.55 15.75 -46.54
CA SER A 110 0.16 16.41 -47.65
C SER A 110 0.39 17.92 -47.57
N ARG A 111 1.69 18.28 -47.61
CA ARG A 111 2.36 19.37 -48.36
C ARG A 111 1.89 20.80 -48.02
N GLY A 112 2.78 21.68 -47.55
CA GLY A 112 3.90 22.23 -48.32
C GLY A 112 3.36 23.31 -49.28
N PRO A 113 3.80 24.55 -49.13
CA PRO A 113 5.04 24.98 -49.80
C PRO A 113 6.08 25.63 -48.88
#